data_AF-A0A418SXZ9-F1
#
_entry.id   AF-A0A418SXZ9-F1
#
_cell.length_a   1.000
_cell.length_b   1.000
_cell.length_c   1.000
_cell.angle_alpha   90.00
_cell.angle_beta   90.00
_cell.angle_gamma   90.00
#
_symmetry.space_group_name_H-M   'P 1'
#
loop_
_entity.id
_entity.type
_entity.pdbx_description
1 polymer ?
#
loop_
_entity_poly.entity_id
_entity_poly.type
_entity_poly.pdbx_seq_one_letter_code
_entity_poly.pdbx_strand_id
1 'polypeptide(L)'
;MISAEYCRLMARYNSWQNGSLVTAADGLTNADRWKDRGAFFQSIAATLNHLYWADALMLERLKGNPRPEDNIRHSLTSPSDWDEFKTLRSQRNEEIEDWAAQLRDVELCGMLAWYPGDGSTRIEKPKALCAIELFNHQTHHRGQIHAMLTAAGARPEATDLSMLP
;
A
#
# COMPACT_ATOMS: atom_id res chain seq x y z
N MET A 1 1.45 -14.53 -16.98
CA MET A 1 1.04 -13.61 -15.89
C MET A 1 1.32 -12.18 -16.35
N ILE A 2 1.12 -11.19 -15.49
CA ILE A 2 1.29 -9.74 -15.77
C ILE A 2 2.67 -9.37 -16.36
N SER A 3 2.74 -8.20 -17.01
CA SER A 3 3.97 -7.61 -17.58
C SER A 3 4.52 -6.48 -16.71
N ALA A 4 5.72 -5.98 -17.03
CA ALA A 4 6.27 -4.78 -16.42
C ALA A 4 5.36 -3.56 -16.65
N GLU A 5 4.71 -3.47 -17.80
CA GLU A 5 3.76 -2.38 -18.11
C GLU A 5 2.54 -2.41 -17.19
N TYR A 6 2.04 -3.60 -16.85
CA TYR A 6 0.98 -3.72 -15.84
C TYR A 6 1.44 -3.14 -14.48
N CYS A 7 2.66 -3.45 -14.05
CA CYS A 7 3.19 -2.89 -12.80
C CYS A 7 3.33 -1.37 -12.84
N ARG A 8 3.78 -0.79 -13.96
CA ARG A 8 3.88 0.67 -14.14
C ARG A 8 2.50 1.33 -14.09
N LEU A 9 1.52 0.76 -14.79
CA LEU A 9 0.13 1.24 -14.75
C LEU A 9 -0.42 1.22 -13.32
N MET A 10 -0.28 0.10 -12.62
CA MET A 10 -0.80 -0.05 -11.27
C MET A 10 -0.04 0.78 -10.23
N ALA A 11 1.25 1.04 -10.43
CA ALA A 11 2.04 1.96 -9.59
C ALA A 11 1.55 3.40 -9.72
N ARG A 12 1.35 3.89 -10.96
CA ARG A 12 0.75 5.21 -11.20
C ARG A 12 -0.66 5.33 -10.60
N TYR A 13 -1.48 4.28 -10.79
CA TYR A 13 -2.81 4.22 -10.20
C TYR A 13 -2.78 4.26 -8.67
N ASN A 14 -1.85 3.54 -8.05
CA ASN A 14 -1.67 3.59 -6.60
C ASN A 14 -1.33 5.01 -6.12
N SER A 15 -0.37 5.69 -6.76
CA SER A 15 0.03 7.03 -6.35
C SER A 15 -1.11 8.02 -6.45
N TRP A 16 -1.85 8.00 -7.57
CA TRP A 16 -3.05 8.83 -7.74
C TRP A 16 -4.09 8.57 -6.65
N GLN A 17 -4.45 7.30 -6.42
CA GLN A 17 -5.46 6.95 -5.44
C GLN A 17 -5.02 7.23 -4.00
N ASN A 18 -3.76 6.95 -3.66
CA ASN A 18 -3.21 7.29 -2.35
C ASN A 18 -3.24 8.82 -2.15
N GLY A 19 -2.89 9.61 -3.16
CA GLY A 19 -2.96 11.07 -3.13
C GLY A 19 -4.40 11.58 -2.90
N SER A 20 -5.39 10.99 -3.59
CA SER A 20 -6.79 11.33 -3.42
C SER A 20 -7.28 11.06 -1.99
N LEU A 21 -7.01 9.87 -1.46
CA LEU A 21 -7.43 9.49 -0.10
C LEU A 21 -6.74 10.34 0.97
N VAL A 22 -5.44 10.63 0.79
CA VAL A 22 -4.69 11.54 1.69
C VAL A 22 -5.30 12.93 1.67
N THR A 23 -5.60 13.48 0.49
CA THR A 23 -6.21 14.80 0.35
C THR A 23 -7.59 14.86 1.02
N ALA A 24 -8.43 13.84 0.82
CA ALA A 24 -9.73 13.75 1.47
C ALA A 24 -9.61 13.61 3.01
N ALA A 25 -8.60 12.87 3.50
CA ALA A 25 -8.33 12.70 4.93
C ALA A 25 -7.73 13.95 5.59
N ASP A 26 -7.05 14.82 4.82
CA ASP A 26 -6.46 16.07 5.29
C ASP A 26 -7.54 17.06 5.79
N GLY A 27 -8.74 17.01 5.19
CA GLY A 27 -9.90 17.80 5.61
C GLY A 27 -10.57 17.35 6.92
N LEU A 28 -10.15 16.21 7.50
CA LEU A 28 -10.67 15.73 8.78
C LEU A 28 -9.86 16.27 9.97
N THR A 29 -10.45 16.26 11.16
CA THR A 29 -9.69 16.47 12.40
C THR A 29 -8.82 15.25 12.71
N ASN A 30 -7.79 15.42 13.56
CA ASN A 30 -7.01 14.27 14.04
C ASN A 30 -7.93 13.23 14.72
N ALA A 31 -8.85 13.67 15.57
CA ALA A 31 -9.80 12.78 16.25
C ALA A 31 -10.65 11.99 15.25
N ASP A 32 -11.11 12.61 14.15
CA ASP A 32 -11.94 11.95 13.14
C ASP A 32 -11.18 10.94 12.28
N ARG A 33 -9.88 11.14 12.06
CA ARG A 33 -9.00 10.16 11.39
C ARG A 33 -8.79 8.91 12.25
N TRP A 34 -8.67 9.08 13.57
CA TRP A 34 -8.45 7.99 14.53
C TRP A 34 -9.74 7.35 15.06
N LYS A 35 -10.90 7.95 14.81
CA LYS A 35 -12.20 7.43 15.22
C LYS A 35 -12.44 6.02 14.66
N ASP A 36 -12.89 5.11 15.53
CA ASP A 36 -13.36 3.78 15.12
C ASP A 36 -14.62 3.90 14.25
N ARG A 37 -14.57 3.23 13.10
CA ARG A 37 -15.61 3.19 12.06
C ARG A 37 -15.98 1.75 11.67
N GLY A 38 -15.55 0.76 12.46
CA GLY A 38 -15.91 -0.65 12.28
C GLY A 38 -15.21 -1.36 11.11
N ALA A 39 -14.17 -0.77 10.52
CA ALA A 39 -13.32 -1.45 9.55
C ALA A 39 -12.42 -2.48 10.26
N PHE A 40 -11.73 -3.34 9.50
CA PHE A 40 -10.85 -4.38 10.06
C PHE A 40 -9.77 -3.79 10.99
N PHE A 41 -9.16 -2.67 10.61
CA PHE A 41 -8.22 -1.90 11.45
C PHE A 41 -8.89 -0.76 12.21
N GLN A 42 -10.21 -0.80 12.37
CA GLN A 42 -11.06 0.14 13.10
C GLN A 42 -11.16 1.55 12.46
N SER A 43 -10.05 2.25 12.25
CA SER A 43 -10.02 3.66 11.85
C SER A 43 -9.37 3.92 10.49
N ILE A 44 -9.55 5.15 9.97
CA ILE A 44 -8.91 5.61 8.72
C ILE A 44 -7.39 5.63 8.91
N ALA A 45 -6.90 6.23 10.00
CA ALA A 45 -5.47 6.34 10.27
C ALA A 45 -4.80 4.97 10.44
N ALA A 46 -5.42 4.05 11.20
CA ALA A 46 -4.87 2.71 11.38
C ALA A 46 -4.85 1.89 10.08
N THR A 47 -5.87 2.03 9.22
CA THR A 47 -5.90 1.36 7.91
C THR A 47 -4.85 1.94 6.95
N LEU A 48 -4.63 3.25 6.99
CA LEU A 48 -3.57 3.93 6.24
C LEU A 48 -2.17 3.49 6.70
N ASN A 49 -1.95 3.39 8.01
CA ASN A 49 -0.69 2.90 8.59
C ASN A 49 -0.44 1.43 8.24
N HIS A 50 -1.48 0.60 8.24
CA HIS A 50 -1.39 -0.78 7.77
C HIS A 50 -0.94 -0.85 6.30
N LEU A 51 -1.53 -0.04 5.42
CA LEU A 51 -1.12 0.03 4.02
C LEU A 51 0.33 0.48 3.84
N TYR A 52 0.74 1.53 4.57
CA TYR A 52 2.12 2.00 4.54
C TYR A 52 3.11 0.90 4.94
N TRP A 53 2.82 0.15 6.01
CA TRP A 53 3.63 -0.99 6.44
C TRP A 53 3.63 -2.13 5.41
N ALA A 54 2.46 -2.53 4.92
CA ALA A 54 2.32 -3.67 4.00
C ALA A 54 3.06 -3.41 2.68
N ASP A 55 3.00 -2.18 2.18
CA ASP A 55 3.73 -1.73 1.00
C ASP A 55 5.24 -1.83 1.22
N ALA A 56 5.76 -1.34 2.35
CA ALA A 56 7.18 -1.42 2.67
C ALA A 56 7.66 -2.88 2.73
N LEU A 57 6.90 -3.73 3.42
CA LEU A 57 7.22 -5.15 3.57
C LEU A 57 7.24 -5.86 2.21
N MET A 58 6.19 -5.71 1.41
CA MET A 58 6.07 -6.40 0.14
C MET A 58 7.07 -5.89 -0.90
N LEU A 59 7.35 -4.58 -0.92
CA LEU A 59 8.33 -3.99 -1.82
C LEU A 59 9.75 -4.52 -1.55
N GLU A 60 10.15 -4.63 -0.28
CA GLU A 60 11.44 -5.21 0.08
C GLU A 60 11.57 -6.67 -0.36
N ARG A 61 10.50 -7.47 -0.20
CA ARG A 61 10.48 -8.84 -0.73
C ARG A 61 10.67 -8.82 -2.25
N LEU A 62 9.92 -8.00 -2.97
CA LEU A 62 10.01 -7.88 -4.43
C LEU A 62 11.41 -7.42 -4.90
N LYS A 63 12.12 -6.61 -4.10
CA LYS A 63 13.53 -6.22 -4.30
C LYS A 63 14.54 -7.31 -3.93
N GLY A 64 14.08 -8.46 -3.45
CA GLY A 64 14.90 -9.64 -3.17
C GLY A 64 15.35 -9.78 -1.72
N ASN A 65 14.86 -8.94 -0.80
CA ASN A 65 15.13 -9.09 0.63
C ASN A 65 14.29 -10.25 1.20
N PRO A 66 14.91 -11.35 1.67
CA PRO A 66 14.17 -12.50 2.18
C PRO A 66 13.75 -12.35 3.64
N ARG A 67 14.18 -11.29 4.35
CA ARG A 67 13.91 -11.07 5.78
C ARG A 67 13.55 -9.60 6.10
N PRO A 68 12.61 -8.98 5.37
CA PRO A 68 12.27 -7.57 5.60
C PRO A 68 11.66 -7.33 6.99
N GLU A 69 10.99 -8.33 7.56
CA GLU A 69 10.44 -8.26 8.91
C GLU A 69 11.51 -7.97 9.97
N ASP A 70 12.78 -8.32 9.77
CA ASP A 70 13.85 -8.06 10.74
C ASP A 70 13.97 -6.55 11.04
N ASN A 71 13.64 -5.68 10.06
CA ASN A 71 13.72 -4.22 10.18
C ASN A 71 12.37 -3.50 10.02
N ILE A 72 11.36 -4.14 9.44
CA ILE A 72 10.04 -3.54 9.19
C ILE A 72 9.03 -4.12 10.16
N ARG A 73 8.63 -3.31 11.15
CA ARG A 73 7.64 -3.69 12.18
C ARG A 73 6.26 -3.17 11.83
N HIS A 74 5.24 -4.02 12.02
CA HIS A 74 3.86 -3.62 11.85
C HIS A 74 3.44 -2.72 13.01
N SER A 75 2.96 -1.52 12.70
CA SER A 75 2.35 -0.64 13.67
C SER A 75 1.11 0.01 13.06
N LEU A 76 -0.01 -0.09 13.78
CA LEU A 76 -1.24 0.61 13.43
C LEU A 76 -1.26 2.04 13.94
N THR A 77 -0.35 2.37 14.87
CA THR A 77 -0.29 3.67 15.56
C THR A 77 0.92 4.50 15.15
N SER A 78 1.76 4.03 14.23
CA SER A 78 2.95 4.74 13.76
C SER A 78 3.02 4.72 12.22
N PRO A 79 3.28 5.88 11.57
CA PRO A 79 3.39 7.22 12.18
C PRO A 79 2.06 7.67 12.81
N SER A 80 2.16 8.43 13.90
CA SER A 80 0.99 8.98 14.60
C SER A 80 0.69 10.42 14.20
N ASP A 81 1.74 11.15 13.81
CA ASP A 81 1.63 12.49 13.27
C ASP A 81 1.19 12.45 11.80
N TRP A 82 0.27 13.35 11.44
CA TRP A 82 -0.34 13.32 10.12
C TRP A 82 0.57 13.88 9.02
N ASP A 83 1.40 14.88 9.33
CA ASP A 83 2.33 15.45 8.36
C ASP A 83 3.51 14.51 8.11
N GLU A 84 3.97 13.80 9.15
CA GLU A 84 4.89 12.68 9.03
C GLU A 84 4.30 11.57 8.16
N PHE A 85 3.05 11.15 8.41
CA PHE A 85 2.38 10.16 7.58
C PHE A 85 2.33 10.58 6.11
N LYS A 86 1.93 11.82 5.79
CA LYS A 86 1.87 12.31 4.41
C LYS A 86 3.23 12.22 3.72
N THR A 87 4.28 12.64 4.42
CA THR A 87 5.66 12.60 3.91
C THR A 87 6.09 11.15 3.61
N LEU A 88 5.95 10.26 4.58
CA LEU A 88 6.30 8.84 4.43
C LEU A 88 5.47 8.15 3.36
N ARG A 89 4.18 8.50 3.25
CA ARG A 89 3.28 7.93 2.24
C ARG A 89 3.67 8.37 0.83
N SER A 90 4.02 9.64 0.63
CA SER A 90 4.52 10.14 -0.66
C SER A 90 5.80 9.43 -1.07
N GLN A 91 6.78 9.34 -0.15
CA GLN A 91 8.04 8.63 -0.39
C GLN A 91 7.80 7.17 -0.75
N ARG A 92 6.90 6.46 -0.05
CA ARG A 92 6.58 5.07 -0.38
C ARG A 92 5.92 4.93 -1.75
N ASN A 93 5.13 5.91 -2.20
CA ASN A 93 4.56 5.91 -3.55
C ASN A 93 5.66 6.02 -4.60
N GLU A 94 6.59 6.97 -4.42
CA GLU A 94 7.75 7.15 -5.29
C GLU A 94 8.61 5.87 -5.35
N GLU A 95 8.88 5.23 -4.22
CA GLU A 95 9.65 3.97 -4.18
C GLU A 95 8.98 2.83 -4.97
N ILE A 96 7.64 2.77 -5.00
CA ILE A 96 6.88 1.77 -5.76
C ILE A 96 6.91 2.12 -7.25
N GLU A 97 6.77 3.39 -7.62
CA GLU A 97 6.90 3.84 -9.00
C GLU A 97 8.29 3.59 -9.55
N ASP A 98 9.34 3.91 -8.79
CA ASP A 98 10.73 3.67 -9.18
C ASP A 98 11.01 2.19 -9.38
N TRP A 99 10.51 1.33 -8.47
CA TRP A 99 10.59 -0.11 -8.64
C TRP A 99 9.91 -0.56 -9.93
N ALA A 100 8.67 -0.12 -10.18
CA ALA A 100 7.93 -0.49 -11.38
C ALA A 100 8.61 0.05 -12.66
N ALA A 101 9.22 1.23 -12.59
CA ALA A 101 9.90 1.87 -13.71
C ALA A 101 11.17 1.12 -14.15
N GLN A 102 11.80 0.38 -13.23
CA GLN A 102 13.00 -0.41 -13.52
C GLN A 102 12.69 -1.83 -14.02
N LEU A 103 11.45 -2.30 -13.86
CA LEU A 103 11.08 -3.67 -14.23
C LEU A 103 11.16 -3.94 -15.73
N ARG A 104 11.71 -5.11 -16.06
CA ARG A 104 11.54 -5.82 -17.33
C ARG A 104 10.68 -7.07 -17.10
N ASP A 105 9.98 -7.54 -18.12
CA ASP A 105 9.09 -8.72 -18.01
C ASP A 105 9.78 -9.95 -17.42
N VAL A 106 11.06 -10.17 -17.74
CA VAL A 106 11.87 -11.29 -17.22
C VAL A 106 12.06 -11.24 -15.69
N GLU A 107 11.98 -10.07 -15.07
CA GLU A 107 12.16 -9.91 -13.62
C GLU A 107 10.92 -10.34 -12.82
N LEU A 108 9.78 -10.43 -13.49
CA LEU A 108 8.54 -10.99 -12.95
C LEU A 108 8.49 -12.53 -13.05
N CYS A 109 9.46 -13.15 -13.73
CA CYS A 109 9.58 -14.59 -13.83
C CYS A 109 10.21 -15.22 -12.57
N GLY A 110 9.93 -16.51 -12.37
CA GLY A 110 10.50 -17.28 -11.28
C GLY A 110 9.79 -17.07 -9.94
N MET A 111 10.46 -17.50 -8.87
CA MET A 111 9.91 -17.53 -7.53
C MET A 111 10.53 -16.44 -6.65
N LEU A 112 9.70 -15.89 -5.78
CA LEU A 112 10.07 -15.08 -4.64
C LEU A 112 10.03 -15.94 -3.39
N ALA A 113 11.03 -15.80 -2.53
CA ALA A 113 11.05 -16.51 -1.25
C ALA A 113 11.44 -15.60 -0.11
N TRP A 114 10.77 -15.76 1.03
CA TRP A 114 11.03 -15.01 2.25
C TRP A 114 10.78 -15.86 3.49
N TYR A 115 11.29 -15.39 4.62
CA TYR A 115 11.11 -15.99 5.94
C TYR A 115 10.16 -15.10 6.74
N PRO A 116 8.99 -15.61 7.14
CA PRO A 116 8.08 -14.86 7.98
C PRO A 116 8.73 -14.48 9.32
N GLY A 117 8.38 -13.31 9.84
CA GLY A 117 8.95 -12.78 11.10
C GLY A 117 8.61 -13.59 12.35
N ASP A 118 7.63 -14.50 12.28
CA ASP A 118 7.23 -15.39 13.37
C ASP A 118 8.08 -16.68 13.46
N GLY A 119 9.08 -16.83 12.58
CA GLY A 119 9.95 -18.01 12.54
C GLY A 119 9.31 -19.23 11.88
N SER A 120 8.15 -19.06 11.23
CA SER A 120 7.52 -20.13 10.46
C SER A 120 8.30 -20.50 9.19
N THR A 121 7.84 -21.56 8.52
CA THR A 121 8.49 -22.12 7.34
C THR A 121 8.66 -21.08 6.24
N ARG A 122 9.82 -21.12 5.56
CA ARG A 122 10.10 -20.32 4.36
C ARG A 122 8.92 -20.41 3.38
N ILE A 123 8.43 -19.25 2.95
CA ILE A 123 7.37 -19.15 1.96
C ILE A 123 8.01 -18.95 0.59
N GLU A 124 7.45 -19.61 -0.43
CA GLU A 124 7.84 -19.45 -1.82
C GLU A 124 6.60 -19.27 -2.71
N LYS A 125 6.59 -18.20 -3.51
CA LYS A 125 5.46 -17.84 -4.40
C LYS A 125 5.98 -17.28 -5.73
N PRO A 126 5.24 -17.39 -6.84
CA PRO A 126 5.65 -16.76 -8.09
C PRO A 126 5.80 -15.24 -7.94
N LYS A 127 6.87 -14.64 -8.47
CA LYS A 127 7.11 -13.19 -8.36
C LYS A 127 5.95 -12.36 -8.89
N ALA A 128 5.43 -12.71 -10.06
CA ALA A 128 4.27 -12.04 -10.63
C ALA A 128 3.02 -12.11 -9.74
N LEU A 129 2.81 -13.19 -8.99
CA LEU A 129 1.71 -13.27 -8.01
C LEU A 129 1.93 -12.28 -6.86
N CYS A 130 3.15 -12.17 -6.33
CA CYS A 130 3.47 -11.22 -5.27
C CYS A 130 3.32 -9.76 -5.74
N ALA A 131 3.69 -9.46 -6.98
CA ALA A 131 3.47 -8.15 -7.58
C ALA A 131 1.97 -7.82 -7.72
N ILE A 132 1.14 -8.77 -8.17
CA ILE A 132 -0.33 -8.61 -8.19
C ILE A 132 -0.85 -8.37 -6.77
N GLU A 133 -0.35 -9.13 -5.78
CA GLU A 133 -0.80 -9.02 -4.40
C GLU A 133 -0.50 -7.64 -3.80
N LEU A 134 0.67 -7.05 -4.07
CA LEU A 134 0.98 -5.66 -3.68
C LEU A 134 -0.14 -4.69 -4.11
N PHE A 135 -0.57 -4.77 -5.37
CA PHE A 135 -1.57 -3.86 -5.94
C PHE A 135 -3.01 -4.21 -5.52
N ASN A 136 -3.34 -5.50 -5.41
CA ASN A 136 -4.65 -5.96 -5.00
C ASN A 136 -4.94 -5.67 -3.53
N HIS A 137 -3.97 -5.92 -2.65
CA HIS A 137 -4.05 -5.60 -1.23
C HIS A 137 -4.25 -4.11 -0.99
N GLN A 138 -3.52 -3.27 -1.74
CA GLN A 138 -3.74 -1.83 -1.75
C GLN A 138 -5.17 -1.45 -2.16
N THR A 139 -5.66 -2.01 -3.26
CA THR A 139 -7.03 -1.73 -3.75
C THR A 139 -8.09 -2.10 -2.71
N HIS A 140 -7.94 -3.25 -2.04
CA HIS A 140 -8.86 -3.69 -1.00
C HIS A 140 -8.98 -2.70 0.17
N HIS A 141 -7.85 -2.33 0.79
CA HIS A 141 -7.89 -1.43 1.95
C HIS A 141 -8.16 0.03 1.57
N ARG A 142 -7.77 0.48 0.38
CA ARG A 142 -8.23 1.77 -0.14
C ARG A 142 -9.75 1.81 -0.29
N GLY A 143 -10.39 0.71 -0.71
CA GLY A 143 -11.85 0.61 -0.72
C GLY A 143 -12.47 0.80 0.67
N GLN A 144 -11.87 0.22 1.71
CA GLN A 144 -12.30 0.44 3.10
C GLN A 144 -12.13 1.90 3.52
N ILE A 145 -10.97 2.51 3.24
CA ILE A 145 -10.68 3.91 3.56
C ILE A 145 -11.64 4.84 2.82
N HIS A 146 -11.88 4.61 1.53
CA HIS A 146 -12.79 5.39 0.70
C HIS A 146 -14.20 5.39 1.29
N ALA A 147 -14.72 4.22 1.68
CA ALA A 147 -16.04 4.10 2.32
C ALA A 147 -16.09 4.86 3.65
N MET A 148 -15.06 4.72 4.50
CA MET A 148 -14.97 5.41 5.79
C MET A 148 -14.89 6.94 5.64
N LEU A 149 -14.11 7.44 4.67
CA LEU A 149 -14.01 8.87 4.34
C LEU A 149 -15.35 9.43 3.86
N THR A 150 -16.03 8.70 2.97
CA THR A 150 -17.37 9.08 2.50
C THR A 150 -18.35 9.18 3.66
N ALA A 151 -18.36 8.19 4.56
CA ALA A 151 -19.20 8.20 5.77
C ALA A 151 -18.83 9.32 6.76
N ALA A 152 -17.59 9.82 6.72
CA ALA A 152 -17.13 10.97 7.48
C ALA A 152 -17.51 12.33 6.84
N GLY A 153 -18.15 12.32 5.66
CA GLY A 153 -18.49 13.53 4.91
C GLY A 153 -17.37 14.06 4.00
N ALA A 154 -16.23 13.38 3.93
CA ALA A 154 -15.17 13.68 2.97
C ALA A 154 -15.52 13.17 1.57
N ARG A 155 -14.80 13.66 0.56
CA ARG A 155 -15.07 13.37 -0.87
C ARG A 155 -13.80 12.89 -1.58
N PRO A 156 -13.42 11.60 -1.43
CA PRO A 156 -12.37 11.01 -2.25
C PRO A 156 -12.78 10.96 -3.74
N GLU A 157 -11.81 10.86 -4.63
CA GLU A 157 -12.03 10.78 -6.08
C GLU A 157 -12.51 9.40 -6.51
N ALA A 158 -13.00 9.31 -7.75
CA ALA A 158 -13.35 8.03 -8.37
C ALA A 158 -12.15 7.09 -8.44
N THR A 159 -12.41 5.79 -8.42
CA THR A 159 -11.37 4.75 -8.39
C THR A 159 -11.20 4.01 -9.72
N ASP A 160 -11.96 4.38 -10.76
CA ASP A 160 -11.92 3.69 -12.05
C ASP A 160 -10.57 3.91 -12.76
N LEU A 161 -9.93 2.84 -13.20
CA LEU A 161 -8.66 2.91 -13.94
C LEU A 161 -8.76 3.72 -15.24
N SER A 162 -9.94 3.77 -15.87
CA SER A 162 -10.18 4.59 -17.06
C SER A 162 -10.13 6.10 -16.80
N MET A 163 -10.13 6.51 -15.53
CA MET A 163 -10.05 7.91 -15.08
C MET A 163 -8.64 8.31 -14.63
N LEU A 164 -7.66 7.41 -14.74
CA LEU A 164 -6.26 7.70 -14.39
C LEU A 164 -5.75 8.89 -15.22
N PRO A 165 -5.22 9.96 -14.59
CA PRO A 165 -4.75 11.16 -15.29
C PRO A 165 -3.45 10.95 -16.09
#